data_AF-A0A7W1QF86-F1
#
_entry.id   AF-A0A7W1QF86-F1
#
_cell.length_a   1.000
_cell.length_b   1.000
_cell.length_c   1.000
_cell.angle_alpha   90.00
_cell.angle_beta   90.00
_cell.angle_gamma   90.00
#
_symmetry.space_group_name_H-M   'P 1'
#
loop_
_entity.id
_entity.type
_entity.pdbx_description
1 polymer ?
#
loop_
_entity_poly.entity_id
_entity_poly.type
_entity_poly.pdbx_seq_one_letter_code
_entity_poly.pdbx_strand_id
1 'polypeptide(L)'
;MTATTGVTTTGANGAPLATSLRPGRPMRLAITAARGDCWLEVHAGSATGKLLYEGILDEGKTLAVSGRKLWIRFGAGENVDLTLDGKTEQVPAGAANVLVTTNGVQPAQP
;
A
#
# COMPACT_ATOMS: atom_id res chain seq x y z
N MET A 1 -19.52 40.34 -22.28
CA MET A 1 -19.95 40.10 -20.89
C MET A 1 -19.85 38.61 -20.62
N THR A 2 -19.24 38.28 -19.49
CA THR A 2 -18.62 37.01 -19.08
C THR A 2 -19.58 35.87 -18.76
N ALA A 3 -19.19 34.62 -19.06
CA ALA A 3 -19.64 33.45 -18.31
C ALA A 3 -18.49 32.44 -18.16
N THR A 4 -17.95 32.41 -16.96
CA THR A 4 -17.01 31.43 -16.40
C THR A 4 -17.70 30.08 -16.24
N THR A 5 -17.03 28.97 -16.51
CA THR A 5 -17.41 27.67 -15.91
C THR A 5 -16.16 26.85 -15.66
N GLY A 6 -15.78 26.76 -14.38
CA GLY A 6 -14.75 25.86 -13.91
C GLY A 6 -15.25 24.41 -13.99
N VAL A 7 -14.42 23.54 -14.56
CA VAL A 7 -14.65 22.09 -14.52
C VAL A 7 -14.08 21.58 -13.21
N THR A 8 -14.98 21.36 -12.26
CA THR A 8 -14.73 20.61 -11.03
C THR A 8 -14.69 19.12 -11.38
N THR A 9 -13.51 18.54 -11.52
CA THR A 9 -13.37 17.08 -11.56
C THR A 9 -13.36 16.56 -10.13
N THR A 10 -14.56 16.37 -9.57
CA THR A 10 -14.77 15.62 -8.34
C THR A 10 -14.64 14.13 -8.68
N GLY A 11 -13.46 13.57 -8.43
CA GLY A 11 -13.23 12.13 -8.53
C GLY A 11 -14.06 11.39 -7.48
N ALA A 12 -15.20 10.86 -7.89
CA ALA A 12 -15.90 9.81 -7.16
C ALA A 12 -15.06 8.53 -7.25
N ASN A 13 -14.49 8.10 -6.14
CA ASN A 13 -13.94 6.75 -6.02
C ASN A 13 -14.18 6.27 -4.59
N GLY A 14 -14.97 5.19 -4.50
CA GLY A 14 -15.76 4.82 -3.34
C GLY A 14 -14.94 4.57 -2.09
N ALA A 15 -15.28 5.30 -1.03
CA ALA A 15 -15.02 4.83 0.32
C ALA A 15 -15.91 3.59 0.57
N PRO A 16 -15.34 2.38 0.78
CA PRO A 16 -16.10 1.37 1.45
C PRO A 16 -16.25 1.85 2.90
N LEU A 17 -17.50 2.16 3.24
CA LEU A 17 -18.12 2.04 4.56
C LEU A 17 -17.15 1.59 5.66
N ALA A 18 -16.90 2.49 6.61
CA ALA A 18 -16.12 2.25 7.81
C ALA A 18 -16.48 0.90 8.46
N THR A 19 -15.61 -0.10 8.31
CA THR A 19 -15.62 -1.28 9.17
C THR A 19 -14.69 -0.97 10.33
N SER A 20 -15.27 -0.83 11.52
CA SER A 20 -14.59 -0.58 12.78
C SER A 20 -13.35 -1.48 12.91
N LEU A 21 -12.16 -0.86 12.87
CA LEU A 21 -10.90 -1.53 13.21
C LEU A 21 -11.01 -1.91 14.69
N ARG A 22 -11.36 -3.17 14.99
CA ARG A 22 -11.06 -3.76 16.29
C ARG A 22 -9.59 -3.43 16.63
N PRO A 23 -9.19 -3.32 17.91
CA PRO A 23 -7.78 -3.24 18.28
C PRO A 23 -7.08 -4.56 17.91
N GLY A 24 -6.86 -4.75 16.61
CA GLY A 24 -6.22 -5.89 15.99
C GLY A 24 -4.74 -5.83 16.31
N ARG A 25 -4.19 -7.01 16.57
CA ARG A 25 -2.77 -7.20 16.86
C ARG A 25 -1.92 -6.54 15.77
N PRO A 26 -0.76 -5.95 16.11
CA PRO A 26 0.17 -5.48 15.10
C PRO A 26 0.56 -6.67 14.21
N MET A 27 0.37 -6.55 12.90
CA MET A 27 0.82 -7.54 11.94
C MET A 27 2.28 -7.26 11.58
N ARG A 28 3.05 -8.31 11.32
CA ARG A 28 4.40 -8.17 10.80
C ARG A 28 4.38 -8.38 9.30
N LEU A 29 4.77 -7.37 8.56
CA LEU A 29 4.85 -7.40 7.12
C LEU A 29 6.31 -7.45 6.70
N ALA A 30 6.66 -8.39 5.83
CA ALA A 30 7.96 -8.47 5.19
C ALA A 30 7.78 -8.35 3.68
N ILE A 31 8.48 -7.40 3.08
CA ILE A 31 8.49 -7.17 1.63
C ILE A 31 9.86 -7.58 1.15
N THR A 32 9.95 -8.58 0.28
CA THR A 32 11.24 -9.08 -0.23
C THR A 32 11.32 -8.80 -1.72
N ALA A 33 12.37 -8.12 -2.16
CA ALA A 33 12.65 -7.92 -3.57
C ALA A 33 13.25 -9.19 -4.19
N ALA A 34 12.43 -10.20 -4.43
CA ALA A 34 12.90 -11.53 -4.82
C ALA A 34 13.31 -11.65 -6.29
N ARG A 35 12.83 -10.75 -7.17
CA ARG A 35 12.98 -10.89 -8.63
C ARG A 35 13.63 -9.66 -9.30
N GLY A 36 13.92 -8.62 -8.54
CA GLY A 36 14.57 -7.40 -9.04
C GLY A 36 14.31 -6.21 -8.13
N ASP A 37 14.92 -5.07 -8.47
CA ASP A 37 14.73 -3.82 -7.75
C ASP A 37 13.28 -3.35 -7.85
N CYS A 38 12.76 -2.83 -6.74
CA CYS A 38 11.42 -2.28 -6.70
C CYS A 38 11.38 -1.01 -5.87
N TRP A 39 10.84 0.06 -6.46
CA TRP A 39 10.52 1.25 -5.69
C TRP A 39 9.28 1.01 -4.82
N LEU A 40 9.41 1.31 -3.54
CA LEU A 40 8.40 1.11 -2.51
C LEU A 40 8.18 2.37 -1.70
N GLU A 41 6.92 2.66 -1.42
CA GLU A 41 6.53 3.74 -0.53
C GLU A 41 5.54 3.17 0.50
N VAL A 42 5.87 3.27 1.79
CA VAL A 42 5.13 2.67 2.90
C VAL A 42 4.68 3.78 3.84
N HIS A 43 3.37 3.87 4.04
CA HIS A 43 2.74 4.78 4.98
C HIS A 43 1.98 4.03 6.08
N ALA A 44 2.00 4.58 7.28
CA ALA A 44 1.21 4.08 8.40
C ALA A 44 -0.26 4.47 8.22
N GLY A 45 -1.15 3.48 8.17
CA GLY A 45 -2.60 3.65 8.16
C GLY A 45 -3.21 3.97 6.79
N SER A 46 -2.72 4.99 6.09
CA SER A 46 -3.30 5.50 4.83
C SER A 46 -2.22 6.18 3.98
N ALA A 47 -2.50 6.46 2.70
CA ALA A 47 -1.59 7.22 1.81
C ALA A 47 -1.19 8.60 2.38
N THR A 48 -2.10 9.29 3.08
CA THR A 48 -1.82 10.56 3.78
C THR A 48 -1.22 10.37 5.18
N GLY A 49 -0.95 9.12 5.56
CA GLY A 49 -0.39 8.77 6.86
C GLY A 49 1.10 9.03 6.96
N LYS A 50 1.65 8.72 8.14
CA LYS A 50 3.10 8.88 8.40
C LYS A 50 3.90 8.00 7.45
N LEU A 51 4.78 8.60 6.66
CA LEU A 51 5.75 7.88 5.85
C LEU A 51 6.67 7.07 6.78
N LEU A 52 6.70 5.77 6.57
CA LEU A 52 7.56 4.83 7.29
C LEU A 52 8.80 4.50 6.47
N TYR A 53 8.66 4.42 5.15
CA TYR A 53 9.73 4.11 4.23
C TYR A 53 9.38 4.63 2.83
N GLU A 54 10.35 5.22 2.14
CA GLU A 54 10.25 5.58 0.72
C GLU A 54 11.62 5.33 0.11
N GLY A 55 11.68 4.53 -0.95
CA GLY A 55 12.94 4.23 -1.60
C GLY A 55 12.90 2.99 -2.48
N ILE A 56 14.01 2.74 -3.15
CA ILE A 56 14.21 1.52 -3.94
C ILE A 56 14.68 0.42 -2.99
N LEU A 57 13.92 -0.66 -2.94
CA LEU A 57 14.35 -1.91 -2.35
C LEU A 57 15.11 -2.71 -3.40
N ASP A 58 16.40 -2.84 -3.15
CA ASP A 58 17.36 -3.58 -3.97
C ASP A 58 17.03 -5.09 -3.98
N GLU A 59 17.32 -5.77 -5.09
CA GLU A 59 17.12 -7.21 -5.21
C GLU A 59 17.77 -8.00 -4.05
N GLY A 60 17.05 -9.00 -3.53
CA GLY A 60 17.46 -9.83 -2.41
C GLY A 60 17.32 -9.17 -1.04
N LYS A 61 16.95 -7.88 -0.95
CA LYS A 61 16.67 -7.23 0.32
C LYS A 61 15.24 -7.46 0.78
N THR A 62 15.10 -7.51 2.11
CA THR A 62 13.80 -7.62 2.77
C THR A 62 13.55 -6.40 3.67
N LEU A 63 12.46 -5.70 3.42
CA LEU A 63 11.96 -4.63 4.27
C LEU A 63 10.89 -5.20 5.23
N ALA A 64 11.21 -5.26 6.51
CA ALA A 64 10.26 -5.68 7.55
C ALA A 64 9.65 -4.46 8.25
N VAL A 65 8.33 -4.33 8.17
CA VAL A 65 7.55 -3.28 8.82
C VAL A 65 6.43 -3.89 9.63
N SER A 66 6.10 -3.30 10.78
CA SER A 66 5.03 -3.79 11.65
C SER A 66 4.01 -2.69 11.90
N GLY A 67 2.73 -3.04 11.81
CA GLY A 67 1.65 -2.07 11.98
C GLY A 67 0.28 -2.73 12.01
N ARG A 68 -0.77 -1.96 12.31
CA ARG A 68 -2.16 -2.48 12.27
C ARG A 68 -2.77 -2.35 10.88
N LYS A 69 -2.38 -1.29 10.18
CA LYS A 69 -2.83 -0.91 8.85
C LYS A 69 -1.67 -0.18 8.20
N LEU A 70 -1.26 -0.62 7.01
CA LEU A 70 -0.13 -0.08 6.28
C LEU A 70 -0.57 0.13 4.84
N TRP A 71 -0.41 1.34 4.34
CA TRP A 71 -0.61 1.61 2.92
C TRP A 71 0.74 1.53 2.24
N ILE A 72 0.80 0.82 1.12
CA ILE A 72 2.04 0.54 0.42
C ILE A 72 1.82 0.73 -1.05
N ARG A 73 2.74 1.44 -1.69
CA ARG A 73 2.79 1.59 -3.12
C ARG A 73 4.01 0.88 -3.67
N PHE A 74 3.76 0.09 -4.68
CA PHE A 74 4.76 -0.64 -5.46
C PHE A 74 4.93 0.04 -6.80
N GLY A 75 6.19 0.24 -7.21
CA GLY A 75 6.53 0.62 -8.59
C GLY A 75 6.51 -0.57 -9.54
N ALA A 76 6.96 -1.74 -9.05
CA ALA A 76 7.01 -3.00 -9.78
C ALA A 76 6.60 -4.14 -8.83
N GLY A 77 5.30 -4.29 -8.60
CA GLY A 77 4.76 -5.30 -7.69
C GLY A 77 5.09 -6.74 -8.12
N GLU A 78 5.38 -6.97 -9.40
CA GLU A 78 5.82 -8.29 -9.86
C GLU A 78 7.23 -8.67 -9.40
N ASN A 79 8.04 -7.71 -8.95
CA ASN A 79 9.42 -7.96 -8.55
C ASN A 79 9.56 -8.34 -7.07
N VAL A 80 8.48 -8.18 -6.30
CA VAL A 80 8.51 -8.31 -4.84
C VAL A 80 7.52 -9.36 -4.34
N ASP A 81 7.90 -10.06 -3.28
CA ASP A 81 7.04 -10.95 -2.52
C ASP A 81 6.64 -10.28 -1.21
N LEU A 82 5.34 -10.25 -0.95
CA LEU A 82 4.78 -9.72 0.28
C LEU A 82 4.47 -10.86 1.23
N THR A 83 4.94 -10.80 2.47
CA THR A 83 4.68 -11.80 3.50
C THR A 83 4.05 -11.13 4.71
N LEU A 84 2.79 -11.46 4.97
CA LEU A 84 2.01 -10.98 6.10
C LEU A 84 1.96 -12.06 7.19
N ASP A 85 2.56 -11.78 8.35
CA ASP A 85 2.60 -12.69 9.50
C ASP A 85 3.14 -14.09 9.17
N GLY A 86 4.07 -14.18 8.22
CA GLY A 86 4.61 -15.45 7.71
C GLY A 86 3.84 -16.08 6.55
N LYS A 87 2.72 -15.47 6.12
CA LYS A 87 1.95 -15.90 4.95
C LYS A 87 2.26 -15.03 3.73
N THR A 88 2.71 -15.65 2.65
CA THR A 88 2.91 -14.95 1.37
C THR A 88 1.56 -14.53 0.79
N GLU A 89 1.43 -13.24 0.50
CA GLU A 89 0.25 -12.62 -0.10
C GLU A 89 0.60 -12.18 -1.52
N GLN A 90 -0.38 -12.26 -2.41
CA GLN A 90 -0.18 -11.87 -3.80
C GLN A 90 -0.11 -10.35 -3.92
N VAL A 91 0.95 -9.87 -4.56
CA VAL A 91 1.07 -8.48 -4.97
C VAL A 91 0.59 -8.36 -6.41
N PRO A 92 -0.29 -7.40 -6.73
CA PRO A 92 -0.63 -7.11 -8.12
C PRO A 92 0.63 -6.71 -8.91
N ALA A 93 0.75 -7.22 -10.13
CA ALA A 93 1.84 -6.89 -11.03
C ALA A 93 1.78 -5.41 -11.46
N GLY A 94 2.95 -4.81 -11.73
CA GLY A 94 3.09 -3.42 -12.11
C GLY A 94 2.97 -2.43 -10.95
N ALA A 95 2.69 -1.17 -11.30
CA ALA A 95 2.54 -0.10 -10.33
C ALA A 95 1.18 -0.18 -9.64
N ALA A 96 1.16 -0.50 -8.35
CA ALA A 96 -0.07 -0.71 -7.60
C ALA A 96 0.04 -0.22 -6.17
N ASN A 97 -1.08 0.30 -5.66
CA ASN A 97 -1.23 0.68 -4.26
C ASN A 97 -2.04 -0.40 -3.57
N VAL A 98 -1.55 -0.87 -2.43
CA VAL A 98 -2.27 -1.82 -1.59
C VAL A 98 -2.35 -1.32 -0.16
N LEU A 99 -3.44 -1.68 0.47
CA LEU A 99 -3.65 -1.52 1.88
C LEU A 99 -3.52 -2.88 2.55
N VAL A 100 -2.46 -3.03 3.33
CA VAL A 100 -2.24 -4.21 4.15
C VAL A 100 -2.92 -3.98 5.50
N THR A 101 -3.73 -4.95 5.92
CA THR A 101 -4.39 -4.98 7.22
C THR A 101 -4.30 -6.38 7.82
N THR A 102 -4.68 -6.55 9.08
CA THR A 102 -4.78 -7.86 9.70
C THR A 102 -5.72 -8.84 8.98
N ASN A 103 -6.64 -8.33 8.15
CA ASN A 103 -7.56 -9.14 7.36
C ASN A 103 -6.96 -9.58 6.00
N GLY A 104 -5.77 -9.09 5.65
CA GLY A 104 -5.13 -9.36 4.36
C GLY A 104 -4.78 -8.08 3.59
N VAL A 105 -4.51 -8.27 2.31
CA VAL A 105 -4.11 -7.22 1.37
C VAL A 105 -5.33 -6.81 0.52
N GLN A 106 -5.60 -5.51 0.46
CA GLN A 106 -6.66 -4.97 -0.38
C GLN A 106 -6.08 -3.95 -1.37
N PRO A 107 -6.56 -3.88 -2.62
CA PRO A 107 -6.18 -2.79 -3.51
C PRO A 107 -6.63 -1.46 -2.92
N ALA A 108 -5.74 -0.47 -2.96
CA ALA A 108 -5.99 0.88 -2.48
C ALA A 108 -6.01 1.86 -3.66
N GLN A 109 -6.80 2.91 -3.57
CA GLN A 109 -6.81 3.98 -4.57
C GLN A 109 -5.74 5.03 -4.23
N PRO A 110 -5.15 5.70 -5.24
CA PRO A 110 -4.16 6.76 -5.08
C PRO A 110 -4.73 7.98 -4.34
#